data_AF-A0A4Y9AE94-F1
#
_entry.id   AF-A0A4Y9AE94-F1
#
_cell.length_a   1.000
_cell.length_b   1.000
_cell.length_c   1.000
_cell.angle_alpha   90.00
_cell.angle_beta   90.00
_cell.angle_gamma   90.00
#
_symmetry.space_group_name_H-M   'P 1'
#
loop_
_entity.id
_entity.type
_entity.pdbx_description
1 polymer ?
#
loop_
_entity_poly.entity_id
_entity_poly.type
_entity_poly.pdbx_seq_one_letter_code
_entity_poly.pdbx_strand_id
1 'polypeptide(L)'
;MGLTFEEFCQFKSQIEMPEGFESGATNFIFEDAIEFIRERGYDETMIEFYPKNIFTEELVELYLFFKDKMTVIQFHSNGKRNYSFSTTTRYYKDVNEISSERHQEFSRLRMFLSFNDGKEYKFDNIDDTNVHYAKNTRKKLENIYNLLDY
;
A
#
# COMPACT_ATOMS: atom_id res chain seq x y z
N MET A 1 13.81 7.12 -0.14
CA MET A 1 13.02 6.31 0.80
C MET A 1 11.58 6.32 0.32
N GLY A 2 10.83 5.24 0.41
CA GLY A 2 9.48 5.08 -0.15
C GLY A 2 8.57 5.09 1.05
N LEU A 3 7.40 5.71 0.93
CA LEU A 3 6.71 6.29 2.08
C LEU A 3 6.55 5.30 3.23
N THR A 4 7.43 5.36 4.21
CA THR A 4 7.28 4.69 5.50
C THR A 4 5.97 5.14 6.12
N PHE A 5 5.48 4.41 7.12
CA PHE A 5 4.28 4.84 7.83
C PHE A 5 4.45 6.26 8.44
N GLU A 6 5.64 6.58 8.93
CA GLU A 6 5.97 7.93 9.42
C GLU A 6 5.94 8.99 8.30
N GLU A 7 6.51 8.69 7.13
CA GLU A 7 6.44 9.60 5.99
C GLU A 7 4.99 9.75 5.46
N PHE A 8 4.18 8.70 5.56
CA PHE A 8 2.73 8.74 5.29
C PHE A 8 1.95 9.51 6.37
N CYS A 9 2.41 9.52 7.62
CA CYS A 9 1.83 10.38 8.66
C CYS A 9 2.17 11.86 8.45
N GLN A 10 3.35 12.15 7.91
CA GLN A 10 3.83 13.50 7.61
C GLN A 10 3.37 14.03 6.25
N PHE A 11 2.56 13.25 5.54
CA PHE A 11 2.14 13.40 4.14
C PHE A 11 1.33 14.68 3.81
N LYS A 12 1.16 15.58 4.79
CA LYS A 12 0.44 16.85 4.66
C LYS A 12 1.19 17.98 3.94
N SER A 13 2.51 17.89 3.70
CA SER A 13 3.29 19.12 3.40
C SER A 13 4.28 19.12 2.22
N GLN A 14 4.52 18.01 1.51
CA GLN A 14 5.69 17.96 0.59
C GLN A 14 5.51 17.28 -0.78
N ILE A 15 4.29 16.96 -1.22
CA ILE A 15 4.11 16.37 -2.56
C ILE A 15 3.28 17.30 -3.44
N GLU A 16 3.86 17.68 -4.57
CA GLU A 16 3.12 18.24 -5.71
C GLU A 16 2.18 17.15 -6.22
N MET A 17 0.90 17.26 -5.84
CA MET A 17 -0.17 16.46 -6.43
C MET A 17 -0.15 16.71 -7.95
N PRO A 18 -0.32 15.66 -8.79
CA PRO A 18 -0.41 15.84 -10.22
C PRO A 18 -1.48 16.89 -10.57
N GLU A 19 -1.22 17.68 -11.60
CA GLU A 19 -2.13 18.74 -12.05
C GLU A 19 -3.53 18.14 -12.34
N GLY A 20 -4.57 18.63 -11.64
CA GLY A 20 -5.94 18.10 -11.73
C GLY A 20 -6.45 17.37 -10.47
N PHE A 21 -5.60 17.06 -9.49
CA PHE A 21 -6.02 16.48 -8.22
C PHE A 21 -6.43 17.54 -7.19
N GLU A 22 -7.68 17.51 -6.73
CA GLU A 22 -8.14 18.35 -5.61
C GLU A 22 -7.61 17.80 -4.27
N SER A 23 -6.61 18.47 -3.68
CA SER A 23 -5.95 18.09 -2.42
C SER A 23 -6.89 17.91 -1.21
N GLY A 24 -8.11 18.44 -1.28
CA GLY A 24 -9.06 18.46 -0.16
C GLY A 24 -9.55 17.07 0.26
N ALA A 25 -10.06 16.25 -0.67
CA ALA A 25 -10.71 14.98 -0.33
C ALA A 25 -9.70 13.88 0.08
N THR A 26 -8.53 13.86 -0.57
CA THR A 26 -7.49 12.87 -0.30
C THR A 26 -6.86 13.07 1.08
N ASN A 27 -6.74 14.32 1.55
CA ASN A 27 -6.18 14.61 2.87
C ASN A 27 -7.06 14.07 4.02
N PHE A 28 -8.38 14.19 3.93
CA PHE A 28 -9.29 13.63 4.95
C PHE A 28 -9.22 12.10 5.00
N ILE A 29 -9.16 11.45 3.83
CA ILE A 29 -9.02 9.99 3.72
C ILE A 29 -7.74 9.51 4.41
N PHE A 30 -6.64 10.22 4.23
CA PHE A 30 -5.37 9.87 4.87
C PHE A 30 -5.38 10.09 6.38
N GLU A 31 -5.99 11.18 6.87
CA GLU A 31 -6.11 11.44 8.31
C GLU A 31 -6.88 10.33 9.03
N ASP A 32 -8.07 9.98 8.52
CA ASP A 32 -8.88 8.91 9.08
C ASP A 32 -8.17 7.54 8.98
N ALA A 33 -7.43 7.30 7.90
CA ALA A 33 -6.63 6.09 7.75
C ALA A 33 -5.55 5.99 8.82
N ILE A 34 -4.83 7.09 9.08
CA ILE A 34 -3.77 7.16 10.10
C ILE A 34 -4.37 6.95 11.48
N GLU A 35 -5.48 7.63 11.79
CA GLU A 35 -6.17 7.48 13.07
C GLU A 35 -6.62 6.03 13.25
N PHE A 36 -7.27 5.43 12.25
CA PHE A 36 -7.68 4.03 12.29
C PHE A 36 -6.52 3.06 12.54
N ILE A 37 -5.37 3.26 11.88
CA ILE A 37 -4.18 2.42 12.06
C ILE A 37 -3.65 2.52 13.50
N ARG A 38 -3.59 3.75 14.05
CA ARG A 38 -3.12 4.02 15.42
C ARG A 38 -4.07 3.48 16.49
N GLU A 39 -5.36 3.69 16.34
CA GLU A 39 -6.37 3.18 17.28
C GLU A 39 -6.34 1.64 17.40
N ARG A 40 -5.89 0.97 16.34
CA ARG A 40 -5.73 -0.49 16.29
C ARG A 40 -4.36 -0.98 16.77
N GLY A 41 -3.42 -0.07 17.07
CA GLY A 41 -2.04 -0.41 17.41
C GLY A 41 -1.29 -1.11 16.27
N TYR A 42 -1.72 -0.90 15.02
CA TYR A 42 -1.10 -1.53 13.87
C TYR A 42 0.27 -0.93 13.57
N ASP A 43 0.46 0.36 13.83
CA ASP A 43 1.73 1.06 13.71
C ASP A 43 2.83 0.50 14.62
N GLU A 44 2.47 -0.06 15.77
CA GLU A 44 3.42 -0.67 16.71
C GLU A 44 3.91 -2.06 16.29
N THR A 45 3.11 -2.77 15.47
CA THR A 45 3.32 -4.21 15.18
C THR A 45 3.55 -4.53 13.72
N MET A 46 3.22 -3.60 12.82
CA MET A 46 3.43 -3.73 11.39
C MET A 46 4.93 -3.74 11.07
N ILE A 47 5.33 -4.66 10.20
CA ILE A 47 6.70 -4.82 9.73
C ILE A 47 6.94 -3.99 8.48
N GLU A 48 5.97 -3.96 7.55
CA GLU A 48 6.09 -3.19 6.31
C GLU A 48 4.75 -2.54 5.92
N PHE A 49 4.83 -1.32 5.40
CA PHE A 49 3.70 -0.53 4.93
C PHE A 49 3.77 -0.37 3.43
N TYR A 50 2.72 -0.69 2.69
CA TYR A 50 2.68 -0.49 1.25
C TYR A 50 1.41 0.27 0.85
N PRO A 51 1.51 1.59 0.63
CA PRO A 51 0.41 2.35 0.05
C PRO A 51 0.38 2.14 -1.46
N LYS A 52 -0.81 1.87 -1.99
CA LYS A 52 -1.05 1.70 -3.43
C LYS A 52 -2.05 2.74 -3.91
N ASN A 53 -1.85 3.20 -5.15
CA ASN A 53 -2.73 4.14 -5.82
C ASN A 53 -2.88 5.51 -5.13
N ILE A 54 -1.96 5.86 -4.24
CA ILE A 54 -2.00 7.16 -3.52
C ILE A 54 -1.73 8.38 -4.41
N PHE A 55 -1.23 8.16 -5.64
CA PHE A 55 -0.95 9.20 -6.63
C PHE A 55 -1.78 9.02 -7.91
N THR A 56 -2.81 8.18 -7.87
CA THR A 56 -3.65 7.88 -9.03
C THR A 56 -5.11 8.18 -8.72
N GLU A 57 -5.97 8.17 -9.75
CA GLU A 57 -7.42 8.32 -9.58
C GLU A 57 -8.11 7.01 -9.15
N GLU A 58 -7.32 5.94 -8.98
CA GLU A 58 -7.84 4.63 -8.61
C GLU A 58 -8.17 4.55 -7.10
N LEU A 59 -8.81 3.45 -6.72
CA LEU A 59 -9.09 3.13 -5.33
C LEU A 59 -7.79 3.11 -4.53
N VAL A 60 -7.70 3.94 -3.48
CA VAL A 60 -6.57 3.91 -2.55
C VAL A 60 -6.65 2.66 -1.70
N GLU A 61 -5.55 1.93 -1.66
CA GLU A 61 -5.41 0.71 -0.88
C GLU A 61 -4.16 0.81 0.00
N LEU A 62 -4.34 0.56 1.29
CA LEU A 62 -3.24 0.53 2.24
C LEU A 62 -3.02 -0.90 2.69
N TYR A 63 -1.82 -1.39 2.45
CA TYR A 63 -1.42 -2.74 2.82
C TYR A 63 -0.49 -2.69 4.02
N LEU A 64 -0.92 -3.34 5.11
CA LEU A 64 -0.18 -3.47 6.35
C LEU A 64 0.31 -4.92 6.45
N PHE A 65 1.63 -5.13 6.48
CA PHE A 65 2.23 -6.45 6.57
C PHE A 65 2.73 -6.69 8.00
N PHE A 66 2.26 -7.77 8.61
CA PHE A 66 2.63 -8.21 9.96
C PHE A 66 3.35 -9.55 9.88
N LYS A 67 3.75 -10.13 11.01
CA LYS A 67 4.53 -11.38 11.03
C LYS A 67 3.83 -12.56 10.34
N ASP A 68 2.51 -12.70 10.48
CA ASP A 68 1.75 -13.90 10.07
C ASP A 68 0.55 -13.59 9.15
N LYS A 69 0.33 -12.32 8.85
CA LYS A 69 -0.85 -11.83 8.14
C LYS A 69 -0.59 -10.48 7.48
N MET A 70 -1.40 -10.17 6.49
CA MET A 70 -1.56 -8.82 5.97
C MET A 70 -2.98 -8.32 6.24
N THR A 71 -3.10 -7.02 6.43
CA THR A 71 -4.39 -6.33 6.45
C THR A 71 -4.42 -5.30 5.32
N VAL A 72 -5.49 -5.33 4.53
CA VAL A 72 -5.77 -4.39 3.45
C VAL A 72 -6.87 -3.46 3.91
N ILE A 73 -6.63 -2.16 3.83
CA ILE A 73 -7.63 -1.11 4.05
C ILE A 73 -7.93 -0.49 2.69
N GLN A 74 -9.18 -0.61 2.23
CA GLN A 74 -9.62 -0.12 0.93
C GLN A 74 -10.59 1.04 1.12
N PHE A 75 -10.36 2.16 0.45
CA PHE A 75 -11.18 3.37 0.58
C PHE A 75 -12.08 3.56 -0.63
N HIS A 76 -13.38 3.34 -0.45
CA HIS A 76 -14.39 3.49 -1.49
C HIS A 76 -14.95 4.92 -1.48
N SER A 77 -14.71 5.66 -2.56
CA SER A 77 -15.30 6.98 -2.75
C SER A 77 -16.78 6.85 -3.11
N ASN A 78 -17.65 7.46 -2.29
CA ASN A 78 -19.09 7.59 -2.51
C ASN A 78 -19.46 9.03 -2.92
N GLY A 79 -18.52 9.75 -3.56
CA GLY A 79 -18.66 11.14 -3.98
C GLY A 79 -17.58 12.05 -3.40
N LYS A 80 -17.61 13.35 -3.74
CA LYS A 80 -16.52 14.32 -3.44
C LYS A 80 -16.11 14.44 -1.95
N ARG A 81 -16.96 14.04 -1.00
CA ARG A 81 -16.71 14.18 0.45
C ARG A 81 -17.15 13.00 1.30
N ASN A 82 -17.73 11.96 0.69
CA ASN A 82 -18.20 10.80 1.42
C ASN A 82 -17.38 9.60 0.96
N TYR A 83 -16.75 8.91 1.90
CA TYR A 83 -16.12 7.62 1.65
C TYR A 83 -16.56 6.62 2.70
N SER A 84 -16.43 5.36 2.35
CA SER A 84 -16.48 4.24 3.28
C SER A 84 -15.19 3.45 3.11
N PHE A 85 -14.64 2.89 4.19
CA PHE A 85 -13.52 1.98 4.07
C PHE A 85 -13.91 0.57 4.51
N SER A 86 -13.25 -0.42 3.91
CA SER A 86 -13.37 -1.82 4.28
C SER A 86 -11.99 -2.36 4.65
N THR A 87 -11.93 -3.18 5.69
CA THR A 87 -10.71 -3.86 6.10
C THR A 87 -10.80 -5.36 5.85
N THR A 88 -9.82 -5.91 5.16
CA THR A 88 -9.71 -7.35 4.92
C THR A 88 -8.39 -7.85 5.49
N THR A 89 -8.43 -8.86 6.35
CA THR A 89 -7.21 -9.51 6.88
C THR A 89 -7.03 -10.88 6.21
N ARG A 90 -5.80 -11.17 5.79
CA ARG A 90 -5.38 -12.41 5.14
C ARG A 90 -4.17 -13.00 5.85
N TYR A 91 -4.19 -14.30 6.15
CA TYR A 91 -3.08 -14.97 6.82
C TYR A 91 -2.13 -15.58 5.80
N TYR A 92 -0.83 -15.52 6.06
CA TYR A 92 0.19 -16.01 5.12
C TYR A 92 0.15 -17.54 4.95
N LYS A 93 -0.35 -18.28 5.94
CA LYS A 93 -0.63 -19.71 5.81
C LYS A 93 -1.62 -20.05 4.69
N ASP A 94 -2.42 -19.09 4.24
CA ASP A 94 -3.41 -19.25 3.18
C ASP A 94 -2.87 -18.83 1.80
N VAL A 95 -1.59 -18.45 1.71
CA VAL A 95 -0.91 -18.15 0.44
C VAL A 95 -0.64 -19.45 -0.30
N ASN A 96 -1.06 -19.48 -1.56
CA ASN A 96 -0.82 -20.59 -2.49
C ASN A 96 0.45 -20.36 -3.30
N GLU A 97 0.68 -19.14 -3.77
CA GLU A 97 1.77 -18.82 -4.69
C GLU A 97 2.25 -17.39 -4.49
N ILE A 98 3.57 -17.21 -4.57
CA ILE A 98 4.25 -15.92 -4.62
C ILE A 98 5.12 -15.92 -5.87
N SER A 99 4.88 -14.98 -6.77
CA SER A 99 5.69 -14.83 -7.99
C SER A 99 6.18 -13.40 -8.15
N SER A 100 7.28 -13.22 -8.87
CA SER A 100 7.82 -11.89 -9.16
C SER A 100 8.37 -11.77 -10.57
N GLU A 101 8.15 -10.62 -11.19
CA GLU A 101 8.67 -10.26 -12.50
C GLU A 101 9.71 -9.14 -12.32
N ARG A 102 10.92 -9.35 -12.85
CA ARG A 102 12.01 -8.37 -12.83
C ARG A 102 12.32 -7.92 -14.26
N HIS A 103 12.21 -6.61 -14.51
CA HIS A 103 12.63 -6.03 -15.79
C HIS A 103 13.97 -5.31 -15.61
N GLN A 104 15.03 -5.88 -16.19
CA GLN A 104 16.41 -5.38 -16.04
C GLN A 104 16.57 -3.92 -16.50
N GLU A 105 15.86 -3.51 -17.54
CA GLU A 105 16.01 -2.18 -18.15
C GLU A 105 15.44 -1.03 -17.31
N PHE A 106 14.56 -1.30 -16.34
CA PHE A 106 13.83 -0.24 -15.62
C PHE A 106 13.90 -0.33 -14.10
N SER A 107 14.72 -1.24 -13.56
CA SER A 107 14.72 -1.56 -12.13
C SER A 107 13.33 -1.95 -11.57
N ARG A 108 12.37 -2.26 -12.47
CA ARG A 108 10.98 -2.60 -12.15
C ARG A 108 10.92 -3.97 -11.52
N LEU A 109 10.19 -4.06 -10.42
CA LEU A 109 9.84 -5.27 -9.71
C LEU A 109 8.32 -5.27 -9.55
N ARG A 110 7.71 -6.34 -10.05
CA ARG A 110 6.30 -6.64 -9.81
C ARG A 110 6.22 -7.93 -9.00
N MET A 111 5.35 -7.95 -8.00
CA MET A 111 5.10 -9.09 -7.14
C MET A 111 3.62 -9.44 -7.19
N PHE A 112 3.34 -10.73 -7.26
CA PHE A 112 1.99 -11.29 -7.21
C PHE A 112 1.89 -12.22 -6.01
N LEU A 113 0.82 -12.06 -5.24
CA LEU A 113 0.53 -12.82 -4.05
C LEU A 113 -0.85 -13.46 -4.18
N SER A 114 -0.89 -14.78 -4.39
CA SER A 114 -2.11 -15.54 -4.65
C SER A 114 -2.49 -16.38 -3.45
N PHE A 115 -3.75 -16.30 -3.04
CA PHE A 115 -4.31 -17.02 -1.90
C PHE A 115 -5.15 -18.23 -2.32
N ASN A 116 -5.34 -19.18 -1.41
CA ASN A 116 -6.11 -20.41 -1.62
C ASN A 116 -7.59 -20.16 -1.97
N ASP A 117 -8.13 -18.97 -1.67
CA ASP A 117 -9.49 -18.56 -2.05
C ASP A 117 -9.57 -17.99 -3.49
N GLY A 118 -8.47 -18.05 -4.24
CA GLY A 118 -8.37 -17.54 -5.61
C GLY A 118 -8.19 -16.02 -5.70
N LYS A 119 -8.02 -15.31 -4.59
CA LYS A 119 -7.69 -13.89 -4.61
C LYS A 119 -6.20 -13.68 -4.86
N GLU A 120 -5.90 -12.73 -5.73
CA GLU A 120 -4.53 -12.31 -6.04
C GLU A 120 -4.36 -10.83 -5.71
N TYR A 121 -3.23 -10.49 -5.11
CA TYR A 121 -2.79 -9.12 -4.89
C TYR A 121 -1.54 -8.86 -5.72
N LYS A 122 -1.61 -7.80 -6.54
CA LYS A 122 -0.51 -7.35 -7.39
C LYS A 122 0.09 -6.07 -6.81
N PHE A 123 1.41 -6.06 -6.72
CA PHE A 123 2.20 -4.91 -6.30
C PHE A 123 3.26 -4.60 -7.35
N ASP A 124 3.38 -3.35 -7.75
CA ASP A 124 4.28 -2.88 -8.79
C ASP A 124 4.97 -1.60 -8.34
N ASN A 125 6.30 -1.66 -8.21
CA ASN A 125 7.04 -0.54 -7.64
C ASN A 125 7.05 0.71 -8.51
N ILE A 126 6.62 0.64 -9.77
CA ILE A 126 6.54 1.79 -10.66
C ILE A 126 5.09 2.28 -10.75
N ASP A 127 4.13 1.38 -11.00
CA ASP A 127 2.74 1.80 -11.18
C ASP A 127 2.09 2.29 -9.87
N ASP A 128 2.48 1.72 -8.73
CA ASP A 128 1.86 2.04 -7.44
C ASP A 128 2.41 3.33 -6.80
N THR A 129 3.35 4.00 -7.47
CA THR A 129 4.09 5.13 -6.91
C THR A 129 4.51 6.12 -7.99
N ASN A 130 5.20 7.20 -7.61
CA ASN A 130 5.78 8.11 -8.59
C ASN A 130 7.29 7.84 -8.79
N VAL A 131 7.87 8.44 -9.84
CA VAL A 131 9.28 8.20 -10.21
C VAL A 131 10.29 8.47 -9.07
N HIS A 132 9.98 9.39 -8.15
CA HIS A 132 10.85 9.73 -7.03
C HIS A 132 10.88 8.63 -5.95
N TYR A 133 9.82 7.83 -5.84
CA TYR A 133 9.66 6.81 -4.81
C TYR A 133 9.89 5.38 -5.30
N ALA A 134 9.90 5.13 -6.62
CA ALA A 134 9.96 3.81 -7.24
C ALA A 134 11.07 2.89 -6.73
N LYS A 135 12.30 3.40 -6.56
CA LYS A 135 13.44 2.61 -6.04
C LYS A 135 13.18 2.08 -4.63
N ASN A 136 12.45 2.82 -3.83
CA ASN A 136 12.22 2.46 -2.45
C ASN A 136 11.00 1.58 -2.29
N THR A 137 9.95 1.83 -3.09
CA THR A 137 8.82 0.92 -3.24
C THR A 137 9.31 -0.47 -3.65
N ARG A 138 10.34 -0.56 -4.50
CA ARG A 138 11.01 -1.83 -4.80
C ARG A 138 11.59 -2.50 -3.55
N LYS A 139 12.32 -1.75 -2.72
CA LYS A 139 12.90 -2.31 -1.47
C LYS A 139 11.79 -2.86 -0.55
N LYS A 140 10.63 -2.19 -0.51
CA LYS A 140 9.48 -2.69 0.24
C LYS A 140 8.94 -4.00 -0.32
N LEU A 141 8.84 -4.13 -1.65
CA LEU A 141 8.48 -5.41 -2.27
C LEU A 141 9.50 -6.51 -1.95
N GLU A 142 10.79 -6.20 -1.93
CA GLU A 142 11.83 -7.14 -1.52
C GLU A 142 11.67 -7.53 -0.04
N ASN A 143 11.34 -6.59 0.85
CA ASN A 143 11.04 -6.87 2.26
C ASN A 143 9.79 -7.75 2.43
N ILE A 144 8.72 -7.46 1.70
CA ILE A 144 7.47 -8.24 1.74
C ILE A 144 7.74 -9.66 1.21
N TYR A 145 8.48 -9.81 0.11
CA TYR A 145 8.84 -11.12 -0.39
C TYR A 145 9.58 -11.94 0.68
N ASN A 146 10.57 -11.34 1.34
CA ASN A 146 11.31 -11.99 2.43
C ASN A 146 10.45 -12.28 3.66
N LEU A 147 9.36 -11.56 3.88
CA LEU A 147 8.43 -11.83 4.98
C LEU A 147 7.58 -13.08 4.71
N LEU A 148 7.26 -13.33 3.44
CA LEU A 148 6.34 -14.38 3.00
C LEU A 148 7.03 -15.71 2.67
N ASP A 149 8.35 -15.69 2.40
CA ASP A 149 9.16 -16.86 2.05
C ASP A 149 9.67 -17.66 3.29
N TYR A 150 9.26 -17.27 4.50
CA TYR A 150 9.59 -17.91 5.80
C TYR A 150 8.34 -18.36 6.56
#